data_AF-A0AAV0UUC0-F1
#
_entry.id   AF-A0AAV0UUC0-F1
#
_cell.length_a   1.000
_cell.length_b   1.000
_cell.length_c   1.000
_cell.angle_alpha   90.00
_cell.angle_beta   90.00
_cell.angle_gamma   90.00
#
_symmetry.space_group_name_H-M   'P 1'
#
loop_
_entity.id
_entity.type
_entity.pdbx_description
1 polymer ?
#
loop_
_entity_poly.entity_id
_entity_poly.type
_entity_poly.pdbx_seq_one_letter_code
_entity_poly.pdbx_strand_id
1 'polypeptide(L)'
;MASMWSSFTYVLLPPAVVLLLLMTIPLPSLLLSRGVVKFGDFVFNIRIGTLSVFSVITTVSFVVLLAQTYDLQKRYAMHSDPHLEVHYSADLQKKASRWRSERNWWISALTFAIYWMLLRFHALKKQLVKVQRHED
;
A
#
# COMPACT_ATOMS: atom_id res chain seq x y z
N MET A 1 -14.84 -15.53 9.60
CA MET A 1 -13.46 -15.58 9.08
C MET A 1 -13.19 -14.27 8.37
N ALA A 2 -12.19 -13.48 8.78
CA ALA A 2 -11.79 -12.32 8.00
C ALA A 2 -11.28 -12.81 6.64
N SER A 3 -11.86 -12.32 5.53
CA SER A 3 -11.33 -12.65 4.21
C SER A 3 -9.90 -12.09 4.10
N MET A 4 -9.04 -12.71 3.29
CA MET A 4 -7.68 -12.19 3.05
C MET A 4 -7.68 -10.70 2.67
N TRP A 5 -8.71 -10.25 1.96
CA TRP A 5 -8.94 -8.84 1.65
C TRP A 5 -9.21 -7.97 2.88
N SER A 6 -10.08 -8.42 3.80
CA SER A 6 -10.36 -7.74 5.07
C SER A 6 -9.09 -7.52 5.89
N SER A 7 -8.25 -8.55 6.00
CA SER A 7 -6.98 -8.43 6.73
C SER A 7 -6.04 -7.43 6.07
N PHE A 8 -5.94 -7.42 4.73
CA PHE A 8 -5.15 -6.43 4.01
C PHE A 8 -5.65 -5.00 4.24
N THR A 9 -6.96 -4.76 4.12
CA THR A 9 -7.52 -3.41 4.27
C THR A 9 -7.53 -2.87 5.69
N TYR A 10 -7.75 -3.72 6.71
CA TYR A 10 -7.89 -3.24 8.08
C TYR A 10 -6.60 -3.34 8.90
N VAL A 11 -5.63 -4.15 8.47
CA VAL A 11 -4.37 -4.34 9.20
C VAL A 11 -3.19 -3.66 8.50
N LEU A 12 -3.08 -3.74 7.16
CA LEU A 12 -1.94 -3.16 6.44
C LEU A 12 -2.13 -1.67 6.08
N LEU A 13 -3.34 -1.29 5.69
CA LEU A 13 -3.58 0.07 5.20
C LEU A 13 -3.52 1.16 6.28
N PRO A 14 -4.09 0.99 7.49
CA PRO A 14 -4.04 2.05 8.50
C PRO A 14 -2.62 2.41 8.92
N PRO A 15 -1.70 1.45 9.18
CA PRO A 15 -0.30 1.78 9.44
C PRO A 15 0.38 2.48 8.27
N ALA A 16 0.11 2.09 7.02
CA ALA A 16 0.69 2.73 5.85
C ALA A 16 0.27 4.21 5.76
N VAL A 17 -1.02 4.51 5.92
CA VAL A 17 -1.56 5.87 5.87
C VAL A 17 -1.06 6.71 7.04
N VAL A 18 -1.05 6.15 8.26
CA VAL A 18 -0.54 6.84 9.44
C VAL A 18 0.94 7.16 9.27
N LEU A 19 1.76 6.21 8.83
CA LEU A 19 3.19 6.43 8.59
C LEU A 19 3.43 7.48 7.50
N LEU A 20 2.66 7.45 6.41
CA LEU A 20 2.76 8.46 5.35
C LEU A 20 2.43 9.85 5.90
N LEU A 21 1.31 10.03 6.61
CA LEU A 21 0.92 11.31 7.21
C LEU A 21 1.97 11.79 8.21
N LEU A 22 2.47 10.88 9.03
CA LEU A 22 3.51 11.17 10.02
C LEU A 22 4.82 11.64 9.36
N MET A 23 5.18 11.09 8.18
CA MET A 23 6.40 11.45 7.45
C MET A 23 6.23 12.67 6.52
N THR A 24 5.02 12.99 6.08
CA THR A 24 4.74 14.09 5.12
C THR A 24 4.34 15.39 5.80
N ILE A 25 3.76 15.36 7.00
CA ILE A 25 3.38 16.59 7.71
C ILE A 25 4.62 17.16 8.43
N PRO A 26 5.07 18.39 8.09
CA PRO A 26 6.12 19.07 8.84
C PRO A 26 5.56 19.52 10.19
N LEU A 27 5.72 18.69 11.23
CA LEU A 27 5.26 19.00 12.58
C LEU A 27 6.13 20.14 13.18
N PRO A 28 5.52 21.24 13.66
CA PRO A 28 6.24 22.46 14.04
C PRO A 28 7.03 22.36 15.35
N SER A 29 6.87 21.29 16.13
CA SER A 29 7.58 21.12 17.41
C SER A 29 8.74 20.12 17.32
N LEU A 30 9.93 20.58 17.71
CA LEU A 30 11.21 19.83 17.69
C LEU A 30 11.17 18.50 18.48
N LEU A 31 10.26 18.36 19.45
CA LEU A 31 10.08 17.14 20.24
C LEU A 31 9.23 16.08 19.52
N LEU A 32 8.18 16.50 18.80
CA LEU A 32 7.37 15.60 17.97
C LEU A 32 8.17 15.14 16.76
N SER A 33 8.95 16.00 16.12
CA SER A 33 9.79 15.60 14.98
C SER A 33 10.85 14.56 15.38
N ARG A 34 11.50 14.72 16.54
CA ARG A 34 12.43 13.70 17.09
C ARG A 34 11.72 12.39 17.46
N GLY A 35 10.53 12.46 18.04
CA GLY A 35 9.74 11.27 18.39
C GLY A 35 9.26 10.50 17.14
N VAL A 36 8.77 11.22 16.14
CA VAL A 36 8.36 10.67 14.83
C VAL A 36 9.53 10.03 14.10
N VAL A 37 10.70 10.67 14.11
CA VAL A 37 11.91 10.11 13.50
C VAL A 37 12.39 8.86 14.24
N LYS A 38 12.42 8.88 15.59
CA LYS A 38 12.80 7.70 16.39
C LYS A 38 11.81 6.54 16.26
N PHE A 39 10.52 6.85 16.18
CA PHE A 39 9.48 5.85 15.94
C PHE A 39 9.60 5.27 14.54
N GLY A 40 9.81 6.11 13.53
CA GLY A 40 10.11 5.67 12.17
C GLY A 40 11.34 4.75 12.15
N ASP A 41 12.44 5.17 12.76
CA ASP A 41 13.66 4.36 12.82
C ASP A 41 13.45 3.04 13.57
N PHE A 42 12.68 3.01 14.66
CA PHE A 42 12.32 1.78 15.36
C PHE A 42 11.50 0.83 14.48
N VAL A 43 10.44 1.36 13.84
CA VAL A 43 9.54 0.60 12.97
C VAL A 43 10.28 0.06 11.75
N PHE A 44 11.11 0.87 11.08
CA PHE A 44 11.89 0.42 9.91
C PHE A 44 13.00 -0.57 10.26
N ASN A 45 13.47 -0.59 11.50
CA ASN A 45 14.51 -1.53 11.94
C ASN A 45 13.94 -2.88 12.41
N ILE A 46 12.62 -3.08 12.35
CA ILE A 46 12.02 -4.39 12.59
C ILE A 46 12.42 -5.33 11.45
N ARG A 47 13.29 -6.29 11.78
CA ARG A 47 13.76 -7.35 10.89
C ARG A 47 13.36 -8.70 11.46
N ILE A 48 12.96 -9.62 10.59
CA ILE A 48 12.74 -11.02 10.94
C ILE A 48 13.86 -11.80 10.26
N GLY A 49 14.87 -12.20 11.04
CA GLY A 49 16.10 -12.81 10.52
C GLY A 49 16.90 -11.85 9.63
N THR A 50 17.17 -12.27 8.39
CA THR A 50 17.92 -11.46 7.40
C THR A 50 17.04 -10.53 6.56
N LEU A 51 15.72 -10.72 6.58
CA LEU A 51 14.76 -9.97 5.76
C LEU A 51 14.10 -8.84 6.55
N SER A 52 13.97 -7.67 5.94
CA SER A 52 13.21 -6.57 6.55
C SER A 52 11.71 -6.85 6.42
N VAL A 53 10.97 -6.64 7.51
CA VAL A 53 9.50 -6.81 7.51
C VAL A 53 8.85 -5.93 6.45
N PHE A 54 9.39 -4.73 6.26
CA PHE A 54 8.96 -3.82 5.20
C PHE A 54 9.16 -4.39 3.79
N SER A 55 10.25 -5.09 3.50
CA SER A 55 10.44 -5.71 2.18
C SER A 55 9.38 -6.79 1.93
N VAL A 56 9.10 -7.61 2.93
CA VAL A 56 8.06 -8.66 2.85
C VAL A 56 6.70 -8.02 2.62
N ILE A 57 6.35 -6.99 3.41
CA ILE A 57 5.08 -6.27 3.27
C ILE A 57 4.93 -5.62 1.89
N THR A 58 5.99 -5.00 1.36
CA THR A 58 5.95 -4.39 0.02
C THR A 58 5.75 -5.44 -1.07
N THR A 59 6.45 -6.57 -0.99
CA THR A 59 6.27 -7.67 -1.96
C THR A 59 4.85 -8.24 -1.90
N VAL A 60 4.30 -8.45 -0.70
CA VAL A 60 2.90 -8.89 -0.53
C VAL A 60 1.94 -7.86 -1.12
N SER A 61 2.15 -6.56 -0.84
CA SER A 61 1.33 -5.47 -1.38
C SER A 61 1.39 -5.41 -2.91
N PHE A 62 2.55 -5.69 -3.51
CA PHE A 62 2.70 -5.78 -4.96
C PHE A 62 1.93 -6.95 -5.56
N VAL A 63 2.00 -8.14 -4.95
CA VAL A 63 1.23 -9.32 -5.40
C VAL A 63 -0.27 -9.05 -5.31
N VAL A 64 -0.73 -8.39 -4.24
CA VAL A 64 -2.14 -7.97 -4.11
C VAL A 64 -2.53 -6.99 -5.20
N LEU A 65 -1.69 -6.00 -5.52
CA LEU A 65 -1.93 -5.07 -6.63
C LEU A 65 -2.05 -5.78 -7.98
N LEU A 66 -1.20 -6.77 -8.26
CA LEU A 66 -1.30 -7.58 -9.47
C LEU A 66 -2.62 -8.37 -9.52
N ALA A 67 -3.02 -8.97 -8.40
CA ALA A 67 -4.30 -9.68 -8.31
C ALA A 67 -5.50 -8.75 -8.55
N GLN A 68 -5.49 -7.54 -7.99
CA GLN A 68 -6.54 -6.54 -8.25
C GLN A 68 -6.50 -6.03 -9.69
N THR A 69 -5.31 -5.89 -10.28
CA THR A 69 -5.15 -5.47 -11.69
C THR A 69 -5.76 -6.51 -12.62
N TYR A 70 -5.51 -7.79 -12.35
CA TYR A 70 -6.10 -8.89 -13.11
C TYR A 70 -7.63 -8.95 -12.96
N ASP A 71 -8.16 -8.82 -11.73
CA ASP A 71 -9.62 -8.77 -11.51
C ASP A 71 -10.26 -7.56 -12.21
N LEU A 72 -9.59 -6.41 -12.21
CA LEU A 72 -10.05 -5.21 -12.91
C LEU A 72 -10.08 -5.43 -14.43
N GLN A 73 -8.97 -5.91 -15.01
CA GLN A 73 -8.89 -6.20 -16.45
C GLN A 73 -9.96 -7.19 -16.89
N LYS A 74 -10.21 -8.26 -16.11
CA LYS A 74 -11.27 -9.23 -16.39
C LYS A 74 -12.65 -8.58 -16.47
N ARG A 75 -12.95 -7.62 -15.58
CA ARG A 75 -14.26 -6.94 -15.50
C ARG A 75 -14.48 -5.89 -16.60
N TYR A 76 -13.39 -5.33 -17.13
CA TYR A 76 -13.42 -4.45 -18.31
C TYR A 76 -13.47 -5.26 -19.62
N ALA A 77 -12.78 -6.40 -19.70
CA ALA A 77 -12.78 -7.26 -20.87
C ALA A 77 -14.14 -7.94 -21.13
N MET A 78 -14.97 -8.08 -20.09
CA MET A 78 -16.34 -8.56 -20.20
C MET A 78 -17.18 -7.57 -21.02
N HIS A 79 -17.24 -7.80 -22.33
CA HIS A 79 -18.11 -7.06 -23.25
C HIS A 79 -19.56 -7.29 -22.85
N SER A 80 -20.31 -6.18 -22.72
CA SER A 80 -21.75 -6.25 -22.61
C SER A 80 -22.29 -6.58 -23.99
N ASP A 81 -22.86 -7.77 -24.17
CA ASP A 81 -23.62 -8.07 -25.38
C ASP A 81 -24.72 -7.01 -25.57
N PRO A 82 -24.71 -6.24 -26.67
CA PRO A 82 -25.69 -5.19 -26.90
C PRO A 82 -27.13 -5.72 -27.06
N HIS A 83 -27.26 -7.02 -27.39
CA HIS A 83 -28.54 -7.67 -27.63
C HIS A 83 -29.25 -8.18 -26.37
N LEU A 84 -28.67 -7.98 -25.18
CA LEU A 84 -29.23 -8.43 -23.90
C LEU A 84 -29.72 -7.23 -23.07
N GLU A 85 -30.73 -6.51 -23.54
CA GLU A 85 -31.43 -5.43 -22.78
C GLU A 85 -32.16 -5.95 -21.52
N VAL A 86 -32.03 -7.21 -21.14
CA VAL A 86 -32.89 -7.81 -20.13
C VAL A 86 -32.28 -7.64 -18.73
N HIS A 87 -32.82 -6.63 -18.03
CA HIS A 87 -32.68 -6.28 -16.60
C HIS A 87 -31.68 -5.16 -16.26
N TYR A 88 -32.21 -3.94 -16.16
CA TYR A 88 -31.61 -2.78 -15.50
C TYR A 88 -30.89 -3.12 -14.18
N SER A 89 -31.44 -4.04 -13.37
CA SER A 89 -30.82 -4.50 -12.13
C SER A 89 -29.50 -5.27 -12.34
N ALA A 90 -29.38 -6.04 -13.43
CA ALA A 90 -28.16 -6.76 -13.78
C ALA A 90 -27.06 -5.80 -14.27
N ASP A 91 -27.41 -4.74 -15.01
CA ASP A 91 -26.48 -3.68 -15.40
C ASP A 91 -25.99 -2.90 -14.17
N LEU A 92 -26.89 -2.59 -13.24
CA LEU A 92 -26.56 -1.94 -11.97
C LEU A 92 -25.62 -2.79 -11.11
N GLN A 93 -25.86 -4.09 -11.02
CA GLN A 93 -24.97 -5.01 -10.31
C GLN A 93 -23.59 -5.11 -10.98
N LYS A 94 -23.52 -5.13 -12.31
CA LYS A 94 -22.24 -5.10 -13.05
C LYS A 94 -21.47 -3.79 -12.83
N LYS A 95 -22.13 -2.64 -12.89
CA LYS A 95 -21.52 -1.33 -12.57
C LYS A 95 -21.05 -1.29 -11.11
N ALA A 96 -21.85 -1.78 -10.18
CA ALA A 96 -21.49 -1.86 -8.77
C ALA A 96 -20.35 -2.85 -8.49
N SER A 97 -20.21 -3.93 -9.27
CA SER A 97 -19.09 -4.86 -9.15
C SER A 97 -17.80 -4.26 -9.73
N ARG A 98 -17.88 -3.52 -10.85
CA ARG A 98 -16.75 -2.76 -11.42
C ARG A 98 -16.23 -1.72 -10.45
N TRP A 99 -17.11 -0.88 -9.91
CA TRP A 99 -16.76 0.13 -8.91
C TRP A 99 -16.05 -0.46 -7.68
N ARG A 100 -16.53 -1.62 -7.19
CA ARG A 100 -15.87 -2.32 -6.08
C ARG A 100 -14.43 -2.72 -6.43
N SER A 101 -14.20 -3.22 -7.64
CA SER A 101 -12.85 -3.62 -8.08
C SER A 101 -11.95 -2.43 -8.36
N GLU A 102 -12.46 -1.35 -8.94
CA GLU A 102 -11.71 -0.10 -9.10
C GLU A 102 -11.27 0.45 -7.74
N ARG A 103 -12.19 0.54 -6.79
CA ARG A 103 -11.86 0.97 -5.42
C ARG A 103 -10.80 0.07 -4.78
N ASN A 104 -10.96 -1.24 -4.89
CA ASN A 104 -9.99 -2.19 -4.33
C ASN A 104 -8.62 -2.06 -5.01
N TRP A 105 -8.60 -1.83 -6.32
CA TRP A 105 -7.37 -1.57 -7.08
C TRP A 105 -6.67 -0.32 -6.57
N TRP A 106 -7.38 0.81 -6.46
CA TRP A 106 -6.82 2.07 -5.92
C TRP A 106 -6.26 1.91 -4.51
N ILE A 107 -6.99 1.20 -3.64
CA ILE A 107 -6.55 0.88 -2.27
C ILE A 107 -5.23 0.09 -2.30
N SER A 108 -5.13 -0.94 -3.14
CA SER A 108 -3.91 -1.74 -3.26
C SER A 108 -2.74 -0.96 -3.88
N ALA A 109 -3.01 -0.10 -4.85
CA ALA A 109 -2.01 0.73 -5.52
C ALA A 109 -1.40 1.74 -4.56
N LEU A 110 -2.24 2.43 -3.77
CA LEU A 110 -1.78 3.37 -2.74
C LEU A 110 -0.96 2.66 -1.66
N THR A 111 -1.45 1.51 -1.17
CA THR A 111 -0.74 0.72 -0.14
C THR A 111 0.64 0.32 -0.64
N PHE A 112 0.74 -0.22 -1.86
CA PHE A 112 2.02 -0.56 -2.47
C PHE A 112 2.92 0.65 -2.65
N ALA A 113 2.40 1.76 -3.20
CA ALA A 113 3.17 2.97 -3.45
C ALA A 113 3.80 3.54 -2.17
N ILE A 114 3.04 3.58 -1.07
CA ILE A 114 3.52 4.04 0.24
C ILE A 114 4.65 3.13 0.73
N TYR A 115 4.44 1.82 0.78
CA TYR A 115 5.46 0.88 1.26
C TYR A 115 6.71 0.86 0.36
N TRP A 116 6.55 1.05 -0.95
CA TRP A 116 7.64 1.19 -1.89
C TRP A 116 8.47 2.46 -1.64
N MET A 117 7.81 3.61 -1.44
CA MET A 117 8.49 4.86 -1.07
C MET A 117 9.27 4.69 0.23
N LEU A 118 8.67 4.07 1.25
CA LEU A 118 9.32 3.82 2.53
C LEU A 118 10.59 2.96 2.40
N LEU A 119 10.58 1.93 1.55
CA LEU A 119 11.78 1.14 1.24
C LEU A 119 12.88 1.98 0.59
N ARG A 120 12.52 2.86 -0.35
CA ARG A 120 13.49 3.76 -1.01
C ARG A 120 14.09 4.76 -0.04
N PHE A 121 13.28 5.36 0.82
CA PHE A 121 13.76 6.25 1.89
C PHE A 121 14.74 5.53 2.83
N HIS A 122 14.46 4.29 3.22
CA HIS A 122 15.38 3.50 4.05
C HIS A 122 16.70 3.17 3.32
N ALA A 123 16.64 2.82 2.03
CA ALA A 123 17.84 2.58 1.23
C ALA A 123 18.74 3.82 1.14
N LEU A 124 18.14 5.00 0.94
CA LEU A 124 18.84 6.28 0.91
C LEU A 124 19.46 6.63 2.28
N LYS A 125 18.72 6.48 3.38
CA LYS A 125 19.27 6.67 4.74
C LYS A 125 20.47 5.76 5.01
N LYS A 126 20.42 4.51 4.55
CA LYS A 126 21.53 3.55 4.73
C LYS A 126 22.78 3.98 3.95
N GLN A 127 22.61 4.57 2.77
CA GLN A 127 23.74 5.13 2.01
C GLN A 127 24.34 6.35 2.73
N LEU A 128 23.50 7.24 3.23
CA LEU A 128 23.92 8.42 4.01
C LEU A 128 24.76 8.05 5.25
N VAL A 129 24.31 7.08 6.04
CA VAL A 129 25.05 6.61 7.22
C VAL A 129 26.39 5.95 6.85
N LYS A 130 26.46 5.26 5.70
CA LYS A 130 27.72 4.68 5.22
C LYS A 130 28.71 5.75 4.77
N VAL A 131 28.24 6.81 4.11
CA VAL A 131 29.09 7.92 3.66
C VAL A 131 29.63 8.69 4.87
N GLN A 132 28.79 9.00 5.85
CA GLN A 132 29.18 9.76 7.05
C GLN A 132 30.23 9.01 7.91
N ARG A 133 30.16 7.67 7.99
CA ARG A 133 31.19 6.84 8.65
C ARG A 133 32.53 6.75 7.91
N HIS A 134 32.58 7.14 6.64
CA HIS A 134 33.82 7.20 5.87
C HIS A 134 34.50 8.56 5.98
N GLU A 135 33.80 9.59 6.48
CA GLU A 135 34.31 10.94 6.69
C GLU A 135 34.82 11.18 8.13
N ASP A 136 34.41 10.34 9.10
CA ASP A 136 34.93 10.28 10.48
C ASP A 136 36.16 9.34 10.59
#